data_AF-A0A7D5P2J2-F1
#
_entry.id   AF-A0A7D5P2J2-F1
#
_cell.length_a   1.000
_cell.length_b   1.000
_cell.length_c   1.000
_cell.angle_alpha   90.00
_cell.angle_beta   90.00
_cell.angle_gamma   90.00
#
_symmetry.space_group_name_H-M   'P 1'
#
loop_
_entity.id
_entity.type
_entity.pdbx_description
1 polymer ?
#
loop_
_entity_poly.entity_id
_entity_poly.type
_entity_poly.pdbx_seq_one_letter_code
_entity_poly.pdbx_strand_id
1 'polypeptide(L)'
;MQPLPLLNENKLDLMVSYSLSSGEEMSVAVVNAFHAANVDVFEKPTQLNDWVNADMFKSVQWTSDRPLYLSTRIWGYRVVITSEEVRIYTTMDLNQRL
;
A
#
# COMPACT_ATOMS: atom_id res chain seq x y z
N MET A 1 -4.13 19.32 -16.85
CA MET A 1 -3.96 18.21 -15.88
C MET A 1 -5.01 18.39 -14.79
N GLN A 2 -5.91 17.43 -14.60
CA GLN A 2 -6.80 17.45 -13.44
C GLN A 2 -6.02 16.99 -12.21
N PRO A 3 -6.12 17.68 -11.07
CA PRO A 3 -5.50 17.20 -9.84
C PRO A 3 -6.07 15.83 -9.49
N LEU A 4 -5.21 14.90 -9.08
CA LEU A 4 -5.66 13.63 -8.54
C LEU A 4 -6.53 13.91 -7.32
N PRO A 5 -7.69 13.24 -7.17
CA PRO A 5 -8.51 13.42 -5.99
C PRO A 5 -7.68 13.05 -4.74
N LEU A 6 -7.72 13.94 -3.74
CA LEU A 6 -7.11 13.67 -2.44
C LEU A 6 -7.61 12.34 -1.90
N LEU A 7 -6.68 11.46 -1.52
CA LEU A 7 -7.02 10.23 -0.84
C LEU A 7 -7.62 10.60 0.53
N ASN A 8 -8.93 10.43 0.68
CA ASN A 8 -9.59 10.60 1.96
C ASN A 8 -9.66 9.25 2.66
N GLU A 9 -8.62 8.95 3.44
CA GLU A 9 -8.48 7.68 4.15
C GLU A 9 -9.62 7.43 5.16
N ASN A 10 -10.25 8.50 5.69
CA ASN A 10 -11.40 8.39 6.60
C ASN A 10 -12.66 7.80 5.94
N LYS A 11 -12.69 7.73 4.60
CA LYS A 11 -13.80 7.10 3.85
C LYS A 11 -13.49 5.67 3.44
N LEU A 12 -12.30 5.17 3.77
CA LEU A 12 -11.87 3.81 3.46
C LEU A 12 -11.96 2.96 4.71
N ASP A 13 -12.33 1.71 4.54
CA ASP A 13 -12.35 0.76 5.64
C ASP A 13 -10.95 0.17 5.82
N LEU A 14 -10.28 0.57 6.92
CA LEU A 14 -8.91 0.16 7.22
C LEU A 14 -8.90 -1.30 7.66
N MET A 15 -8.21 -2.15 6.90
CA MET A 15 -8.03 -3.55 7.27
C MET A 15 -6.82 -3.75 8.17
N VAL A 16 -5.71 -3.07 7.85
CA VAL A 16 -4.47 -3.18 8.61
C VAL A 16 -3.67 -1.89 8.55
N SER A 17 -3.03 -1.55 9.66
CA SER A 17 -1.88 -0.65 9.73
C SER A 17 -0.70 -1.48 10.24
N TYR A 18 0.38 -1.51 9.46
CA TYR A 18 1.60 -2.23 9.75
C TYR A 18 2.74 -1.24 9.85
N SER A 19 3.31 -1.09 11.04
CA SER A 19 4.46 -0.22 11.28
C SER A 19 5.74 -0.84 10.75
N LEU A 20 6.54 -0.05 10.03
CA LEU A 20 7.84 -0.48 9.55
C LEU A 20 8.81 -0.65 10.73
N SER A 21 9.52 -1.77 10.74
CA SER A 21 10.62 -1.99 11.68
C SER A 21 11.90 -1.30 11.19
N SER A 22 12.79 -0.95 12.11
CA SER A 22 14.09 -0.33 11.77
C SER A 22 14.91 -1.24 10.85
N GLY A 23 15.22 -0.76 9.65
CA GLY A 23 16.00 -1.50 8.65
C GLY A 23 15.20 -2.53 7.85
N GLU A 24 13.87 -2.59 8.02
CA GLU A 24 12.99 -3.41 7.19
C GLU A 24 12.92 -2.85 5.77
N GLU A 25 13.03 -3.72 4.77
CA GLU A 25 12.81 -3.31 3.38
C GLU A 25 11.32 -3.05 3.13
N MET A 26 11.00 -1.96 2.43
CA MET A 26 9.61 -1.57 2.16
C MET A 26 8.81 -2.66 1.43
N SER A 27 9.43 -3.39 0.50
CA SER A 27 8.82 -4.53 -0.20
C SER A 27 8.42 -5.64 0.78
N VAL A 28 9.27 -5.91 1.76
CA VAL A 28 9.02 -6.87 2.85
C VAL A 28 7.91 -6.36 3.76
N ALA A 29 7.92 -5.08 4.13
CA ALA A 29 6.87 -4.46 4.92
C ALA A 29 5.49 -4.54 4.23
N VAL A 30 5.43 -4.35 2.91
CA VAL A 30 4.19 -4.53 2.13
C VAL A 30 3.68 -5.95 2.20
N VAL A 31 4.55 -6.95 2.02
CA VAL A 31 4.17 -8.38 2.14
C VAL A 31 3.71 -8.71 3.55
N ASN A 32 4.41 -8.25 4.57
CA ASN A 32 4.06 -8.45 5.98
C ASN A 32 2.73 -7.79 6.34
N ALA A 33 2.44 -6.61 5.78
CA ALA A 33 1.15 -5.96 5.93
C ALA A 33 0.02 -6.82 5.35
N PHE A 34 0.18 -7.40 4.15
CA PHE A 34 -0.83 -8.30 3.59
C PHE A 34 -1.04 -9.55 4.44
N HIS A 35 0.05 -10.14 4.95
CA HIS A 35 -0.04 -11.27 5.87
C HIS A 35 -0.79 -10.89 7.16
N ALA A 36 -0.51 -9.71 7.73
CA ALA A 36 -1.22 -9.19 8.90
C ALA A 36 -2.71 -8.89 8.62
N ALA A 37 -3.04 -8.55 7.37
CA ALA A 37 -4.42 -8.41 6.89
C ALA A 37 -5.11 -9.76 6.58
N ASN A 38 -4.46 -10.89 6.90
CA ASN A 38 -4.92 -12.26 6.61
C ASN A 38 -5.14 -12.51 5.09
N VAL A 39 -4.33 -11.86 4.25
CA VAL A 39 -4.28 -12.08 2.80
C VAL A 39 -3.01 -12.83 2.46
N ASP A 40 -3.14 -14.11 2.10
CA ASP A 40 -2.00 -14.88 1.61
C ASP A 40 -1.61 -14.43 0.19
N VAL A 41 -0.47 -13.77 0.09
CA VAL A 41 0.08 -13.28 -1.18
C VAL A 41 0.80 -14.36 -1.97
N PHE A 42 1.21 -15.46 -1.33
CA PHE A 42 1.89 -16.57 -1.99
C PHE A 42 0.91 -17.46 -2.77
N GLU A 43 -0.38 -17.42 -2.41
CA GLU A 43 -1.46 -18.04 -3.19
C GLU A 43 -1.89 -17.21 -4.41
N LYS A 44 -1.39 -15.96 -4.56
CA LYS A 44 -1.75 -15.11 -5.69
C LYS A 44 -1.03 -15.55 -6.97
N PRO A 45 -1.69 -15.45 -8.14
CA PRO A 45 -1.08 -15.84 -9.41
C PRO A 45 -0.04 -14.85 -9.94
N THR A 46 0.17 -13.72 -9.25
CA THR A 46 1.09 -12.64 -9.63
C THR A 46 1.93 -12.24 -8.42
N GLN A 47 3.13 -11.75 -8.67
CA GLN A 47 4.07 -11.27 -7.66
C GLN A 47 3.89 -9.77 -7.41
N LEU A 48 4.44 -9.27 -6.30
CA LEU A 48 4.42 -7.83 -5.98
C LEU A 48 4.99 -6.98 -7.13
N ASN A 49 6.05 -7.46 -7.77
CA ASN A 49 6.72 -6.79 -8.90
C ASN A 49 5.85 -6.63 -10.15
N ASP A 50 4.78 -7.42 -10.29
CA ASP A 50 3.82 -7.29 -11.38
C ASP A 50 2.86 -6.10 -11.16
N TRP A 51 2.72 -5.62 -9.91
CA TRP A 51 1.82 -4.52 -9.52
C TRP A 51 2.55 -3.22 -9.25
N VAL A 52 3.75 -3.29 -8.68
CA VAL A 52 4.59 -2.14 -8.38
C VAL A 52 6.03 -2.49 -8.66
N ASN A 53 6.77 -1.55 -9.25
CA ASN A 53 8.22 -1.71 -9.33
C ASN A 53 8.81 -1.58 -7.92
N ALA A 54 9.12 -2.70 -7.26
CA ALA A 54 9.61 -2.69 -5.88
C ALA A 54 10.98 -1.99 -5.74
N ASP A 55 11.78 -1.92 -6.81
CA ASP A 55 13.04 -1.16 -6.79
C ASP A 55 12.79 0.35 -6.65
N MET A 56 11.59 0.84 -7.02
CA MET A 56 11.21 2.22 -6.76
C MET A 56 11.20 2.54 -5.26
N PHE A 57 10.87 1.58 -4.40
CA PHE A 57 10.90 1.84 -2.96
C PHE A 57 12.31 2.16 -2.45
N LYS A 58 13.35 1.73 -3.15
CA LYS A 58 14.75 2.05 -2.81
C LYS A 58 15.19 3.42 -3.33
N SER A 59 14.56 3.92 -4.39
CA SER A 59 14.88 5.23 -4.99
C SER A 59 14.06 6.38 -4.41
N VAL A 60 12.94 6.07 -3.75
CA VAL A 60 12.12 7.05 -3.05
C VAL A 60 12.82 7.55 -1.79
N GLN A 61 12.94 8.87 -1.66
CA GLN A 61 13.44 9.52 -0.46
C GLN A 61 12.34 9.60 0.60
N TRP A 62 12.12 8.50 1.32
CA TRP A 62 11.09 8.37 2.36
C TRP A 62 11.28 9.35 3.53
N THR A 63 12.54 9.56 3.93
CA THR A 63 12.92 10.53 4.94
C THR A 63 13.25 11.87 4.26
N SER A 64 12.22 12.67 3.99
CA SER A 64 12.38 14.05 3.53
C SER A 64 11.70 15.00 4.50
N ASP A 65 12.04 16.30 4.46
CA ASP A 65 11.39 17.33 5.29
C ASP A 65 9.87 17.45 5.02
N ARG A 66 9.36 16.78 3.98
CA ARG A 66 7.93 16.71 3.66
C ARG A 66 7.44 15.26 3.77
N PRO A 67 6.29 15.05 4.43
CA PRO A 67 5.63 13.74 4.45
C PRO A 67 5.36 13.25 3.02
N LEU A 68 5.85 12.06 2.71
CA LEU A 68 5.59 11.41 1.43
C LEU A 68 4.56 10.29 1.60
N TYR A 69 3.59 10.28 0.70
CA TYR A 69 2.56 9.25 0.63
C TYR A 69 2.55 8.63 -0.75
N LEU A 70 2.75 7.31 -0.80
CA LEU A 70 2.53 6.53 -2.01
C LEU A 70 1.21 5.76 -1.85
N SER A 71 0.27 5.98 -2.76
CA SER A 71 -1.00 5.25 -2.79
C SER A 71 -1.12 4.49 -4.09
N THR A 72 -1.29 3.18 -4.01
CA THR A 72 -1.43 2.30 -5.18
C THR A 72 -2.49 1.23 -4.94
N ARG A 73 -2.72 0.38 -5.95
CA ARG A 73 -3.55 -0.81 -5.84
C ARG A 73 -2.70 -2.05 -6.09
N ILE A 74 -2.75 -3.00 -5.16
CA ILE A 74 -2.02 -4.27 -5.24
C ILE A 74 -3.03 -5.39 -4.92
N TRP A 75 -3.16 -6.35 -5.84
CA TRP A 75 -4.16 -7.43 -5.74
C TRP A 75 -5.59 -6.96 -5.44
N GLY A 76 -5.98 -5.78 -5.94
CA GLY A 76 -7.31 -5.19 -5.75
C GLY A 76 -7.48 -4.36 -4.47
N TYR A 77 -6.55 -4.45 -3.52
CA TYR A 77 -6.57 -3.67 -2.28
C TYR A 77 -5.95 -2.29 -2.50
N ARG A 78 -6.48 -1.29 -1.80
CA ARG A 78 -5.82 0.02 -1.74
C ARG A 78 -4.71 -0.08 -0.70
N VAL A 79 -3.48 0.17 -1.15
CA VAL A 79 -2.29 0.17 -0.28
C VAL A 79 -1.72 1.57 -0.23
N VAL A 80 -1.52 2.08 0.98
CA VAL A 80 -0.90 3.36 1.27
C VAL A 80 0.39 3.11 2.01
N ILE A 81 1.47 3.74 1.54
CA ILE A 81 2.82 3.54 2.05
C ILE A 81 3.37 4.90 2.45
N THR A 82 3.93 4.95 3.64
CA THR A 82 4.65 6.10 4.22
C THR A 82 6.04 5.65 4.67
N SER A 83 6.85 6.56 5.21
CA SER A 83 8.13 6.22 5.81
C SER A 83 8.01 5.38 7.09
N GLU A 84 6.84 5.35 7.72
CA GLU A 84 6.63 4.78 9.06
C GLU A 84 5.70 3.57 9.06
N GLU A 85 4.75 3.51 8.13
CA GLU A 85 3.77 2.43 8.06
C GLU A 85 3.27 2.13 6.64
N VAL A 86 2.80 0.89 6.47
CA VAL A 86 1.97 0.43 5.36
C VAL A 86 0.54 0.24 5.86
N ARG A 87 -0.42 0.85 5.17
CA ARG A 87 -1.85 0.72 5.46
C ARG A 87 -2.56 0.05 4.30
N ILE A 88 -3.36 -0.96 4.61
CA ILE A 88 -4.18 -1.68 3.64
C ILE A 88 -5.64 -1.42 3.96
N TYR A 89 -6.37 -0.98 2.94
CA TYR A 89 -7.80 -0.75 3.01
C TYR A 89 -8.53 -1.81 2.18
N THR A 90 -9.79 -2.06 2.54
CA THR A 90 -10.65 -2.99 1.80
C THR A 90 -10.67 -2.66 0.31
N THR A 91 -10.88 -3.71 -0.49
CA THR A 91 -11.11 -3.56 -1.92
C THR A 91 -12.29 -2.61 -2.11
N MET A 92 -12.08 -1.48 -2.80
CA MET A 92 -13.21 -0.67 -3.25
C MET A 92 -14.06 -1.56 -4.16
N ASP A 93 -15.20 -2.05 -3.67
CA ASP A 93 -16.22 -2.64 -4.51
C ASP A 93 -16.61 -1.60 -5.56
N LEU A 94 -16.08 -1.75 -6.77
CA LEU A 94 -16.51 -0.99 -7.94
C LEU A 94 -17.97 -1.33 -8.36
N ASN A 95 -18.65 -2.19 -7.59
CA ASN A 95 -20.03 -2.61 -7.81
C ASN A 95 -21.09 -1.76 -7.08
N GLN A 96 -20.75 -0.69 -6.36
CA GLN A 96 -21.76 0.26 -5.83
C GLN A 96 -22.13 1.39 -6.82
N ARG A 97 -22.19 1.07 -8.10
CA ARG A 97 -22.90 1.88 -9.10
C ARG A 97 -23.92 1.01 -9.84
N LEU A 98 -25.04 0.76 -9.19
CA LEU A 98 -26.33 0.52 -9.82
C LEU A 98 -27.32 1.54 -9.28
#